data_AF-A0A7T7XQ63-F1
#
_entry.id   AF-A0A7T7XQ63-F1
#
_cell.length_a   1.000
_cell.length_b   1.000
_cell.length_c   1.000
_cell.angle_alpha   90.00
_cell.angle_beta   90.00
_cell.angle_gamma   90.00
#
_symmetry.space_group_name_H-M   'P 1'
#
loop_
_entity.id
_entity.type
_entity.pdbx_description
1 polymer ?
#
loop_
_entity_poly.entity_id
_entity_poly.type
_entity_poly.pdbx_seq_one_letter_code
_entity_poly.pdbx_strand_id
1 'polypeptide(L)'
;MKTIRFSVTGLCLALLAVSCSNLNTRMDLDDGQFYAYDFTTSSYYTINTVLLAQNSVCQVYADVQAGISASTGENIAATFKNAIYNQITESFGSPIGINGNNQIILLLLDIRDGYSRTAGGGYIAGYFDPDDLFQNHAYSNLGELLYLDVNPGTPGDSEFYSTIAHEFQHLINYSVSLTTRKNGLYFYPQDTWINEGLSTAAEYIYGGSQTSRVSYFNADPMGTIAKGNNFFVWQEDDSVLDEYATAYLFFQWLRIHSSKGTGIYKDIVYSPYYDYQAVTQAAGTQINAEFSSWTALIRQWLLANYVNASSGTLGYNGEIQTRTAAVSAASILLAPGEGVFSGIPAGGSFTPPGTDSSIAYAGITKTGTISGTGAYTGDRLLTFNKNSQAYIHHNGTAEIDTGSYGTGYLTGHGDAARTARSAYSIPFRYPVDPRGLNSQKGIQSGQAIPLPARE
;
A
#
# COMPACT_ATOMS: atom_id res chain seq x y z
N MET A 1 -49.18 -67.73 -29.87
CA MET A 1 -47.89 -67.05 -30.12
C MET A 1 -48.17 -65.61 -30.50
N LYS A 2 -47.36 -64.69 -29.96
CA LYS A 2 -47.45 -63.24 -29.99
C LYS A 2 -47.60 -62.65 -31.41
N THR A 3 -48.46 -61.63 -31.55
CA THR A 3 -48.14 -60.41 -32.32
C THR A 3 -48.93 -59.23 -31.75
N ILE A 4 -48.28 -58.37 -30.98
CA ILE A 4 -48.82 -57.05 -30.59
C ILE A 4 -48.25 -56.03 -31.57
N ARG A 5 -49.15 -55.27 -32.20
CA ARG A 5 -48.84 -54.14 -33.08
C ARG A 5 -48.49 -52.92 -32.21
N PHE A 6 -47.39 -52.27 -32.53
CA PHE A 6 -47.03 -50.95 -31.99
C PHE A 6 -48.00 -49.89 -32.53
N SER A 7 -48.59 -49.09 -31.64
CA SER A 7 -49.14 -47.78 -31.99
C SER A 7 -48.22 -46.70 -31.44
N VAL A 8 -47.98 -45.71 -32.29
CA VAL A 8 -47.19 -44.51 -32.01
C VAL A 8 -48.01 -43.62 -31.07
N THR A 9 -47.49 -43.35 -29.88
CA THR A 9 -47.96 -42.23 -29.04
C THR A 9 -46.77 -41.38 -28.69
N GLY A 10 -46.87 -40.09 -29.01
CA GLY A 10 -45.81 -39.11 -28.90
C GLY A 10 -45.27 -38.99 -27.48
N LEU A 11 -43.98 -39.20 -27.34
CA LEU A 11 -43.24 -38.79 -26.16
C LEU A 11 -42.94 -37.30 -26.32
N CYS A 12 -43.73 -36.45 -25.65
CA CYS A 12 -43.29 -35.10 -25.35
C CYS A 12 -42.06 -35.22 -24.45
N LEU A 13 -40.88 -35.05 -25.05
CA LEU A 13 -39.64 -34.85 -24.35
C LEU A 13 -39.74 -33.44 -23.73
N ALA A 14 -40.20 -33.36 -22.49
CA ALA A 14 -40.00 -32.18 -21.68
C ALA A 14 -38.49 -32.04 -21.47
N LEU A 15 -37.84 -31.26 -22.34
CA LEU A 15 -36.59 -30.62 -21.98
C LEU A 15 -36.92 -29.76 -20.77
N LEU A 16 -36.57 -30.25 -19.58
CA LEU A 16 -36.21 -29.39 -18.47
C LEU A 16 -35.02 -28.57 -18.97
N ALA A 17 -35.32 -27.42 -19.58
CA ALA A 17 -34.40 -26.31 -19.58
C ALA A 17 -34.23 -25.92 -18.11
N VAL A 18 -33.28 -26.57 -17.44
CA VAL A 18 -32.61 -25.94 -16.31
C VAL A 18 -31.96 -24.71 -16.92
N SER A 19 -32.62 -23.55 -16.79
CA SER A 19 -31.92 -22.30 -16.93
C SER A 19 -30.79 -22.35 -15.90
N CYS A 20 -29.55 -22.30 -16.35
CA CYS A 20 -28.43 -21.90 -15.49
C CYS A 20 -28.69 -20.44 -15.09
N SER A 21 -29.56 -20.26 -14.13
CA SER A 21 -29.76 -19.01 -13.42
C SER A 21 -29.16 -19.20 -12.03
N ASN A 22 -28.04 -18.51 -11.81
CA ASN A 22 -27.48 -18.14 -10.52
C ASN A 22 -26.86 -19.26 -9.66
N LEU A 23 -25.59 -19.59 -9.93
CA LEU A 23 -24.69 -20.16 -8.92
C LEU A 23 -23.96 -19.09 -8.07
N ASN A 24 -24.19 -17.79 -8.33
CA ASN A 24 -23.66 -16.68 -7.52
C ASN A 24 -24.69 -16.15 -6.51
N THR A 25 -25.24 -17.02 -5.67
CA THR A 25 -26.10 -16.56 -4.56
C THR A 25 -25.25 -16.44 -3.29
N ARG A 26 -25.27 -15.26 -2.66
CA ARG A 26 -24.79 -15.08 -1.27
C ARG A 26 -25.71 -15.94 -0.41
N MET A 27 -25.28 -17.15 -0.04
CA MET A 27 -26.18 -18.19 0.49
C MET A 27 -26.93 -17.78 1.77
N ASP A 28 -26.45 -16.76 2.49
CA ASP A 28 -26.96 -16.35 3.81
C ASP A 28 -27.33 -14.84 3.91
N LEU A 29 -27.40 -14.09 2.81
CA LEU A 29 -27.75 -12.66 2.83
C LEU A 29 -29.06 -12.39 2.07
N ASP A 30 -29.94 -11.59 2.66
CA ASP A 30 -31.12 -11.06 1.97
C ASP A 30 -30.70 -10.02 0.91
N ASP A 31 -31.57 -9.76 -0.08
CA ASP A 31 -31.37 -8.67 -1.04
C ASP A 31 -31.15 -7.33 -0.31
N GLY A 32 -30.02 -6.68 -0.59
CA GLY A 32 -29.62 -5.42 0.05
C GLY A 32 -28.87 -5.58 1.38
N GLN A 33 -28.46 -6.79 1.76
CA GLN A 33 -27.54 -7.02 2.87
C GLN A 33 -26.11 -7.24 2.42
N PHE A 34 -25.18 -6.79 3.25
CA PHE A 34 -23.74 -7.02 3.09
C PHE A 34 -23.13 -7.48 4.41
N TYR A 35 -22.04 -8.25 4.34
CA TYR A 35 -21.13 -8.42 5.46
C TYR A 35 -20.23 -7.19 5.58
N ALA A 36 -19.92 -6.78 6.81
CA ALA A 36 -18.95 -5.74 7.14
C ALA A 36 -18.16 -6.18 8.38
N TYR A 37 -16.98 -5.58 8.59
CA TYR A 37 -16.08 -5.97 9.68
C TYR A 37 -16.15 -4.99 10.85
N ASP A 38 -16.24 -5.53 12.07
CA ASP A 38 -16.12 -4.76 13.31
C ASP A 38 -14.70 -4.87 13.85
N PHE A 39 -13.93 -3.79 13.71
CA PHE A 39 -12.53 -3.72 14.14
C PHE A 39 -12.39 -3.66 15.67
N THR A 40 -13.46 -3.33 16.40
CA THR A 40 -13.45 -3.32 17.87
C THR A 40 -13.57 -4.72 18.44
N THR A 41 -14.39 -5.57 17.83
CA THR A 41 -14.63 -6.95 18.29
C THR A 41 -13.88 -8.00 17.46
N SER A 42 -13.25 -7.59 16.36
CA SER A 42 -12.57 -8.46 15.40
C SER A 42 -13.49 -9.54 14.81
N SER A 43 -14.70 -9.15 14.40
CA SER A 43 -15.73 -10.07 13.88
C SER A 43 -16.58 -9.44 12.78
N TYR A 44 -17.09 -10.27 11.86
CA TYR A 44 -18.04 -9.82 10.85
C TYR A 44 -19.45 -9.65 11.41
N TYR A 45 -20.19 -8.70 10.86
CA TYR A 45 -21.62 -8.47 11.09
C TYR A 45 -22.33 -8.19 9.77
N THR A 46 -23.67 -8.31 9.78
CA THR A 46 -24.50 -7.98 8.63
C THR A 46 -25.03 -6.56 8.73
N ILE A 47 -25.00 -5.83 7.62
CA ILE A 47 -25.55 -4.48 7.50
C ILE A 47 -26.69 -4.47 6.48
N ASN A 48 -27.78 -3.75 6.79
CA ASN A 48 -28.89 -3.54 5.88
C ASN A 48 -28.64 -2.26 5.09
N THR A 49 -28.78 -2.32 3.77
CA THR A 49 -28.39 -1.20 2.90
C THR A 49 -29.50 -0.80 1.94
N VAL A 50 -29.37 0.41 1.39
CA VAL A 50 -30.17 0.90 0.27
C VAL A 50 -29.25 1.21 -0.90
N LEU A 51 -29.67 0.88 -2.12
CA LEU A 51 -29.00 1.36 -3.33
C LEU A 51 -29.38 2.83 -3.55
N LEU A 52 -28.42 3.74 -3.45
CA LEU A 52 -28.63 5.17 -3.66
C LEU A 52 -28.48 5.59 -5.12
N ALA A 53 -27.49 5.01 -5.83
CA ALA A 53 -27.21 5.33 -7.21
C ALA A 53 -26.41 4.21 -7.90
N GLN A 54 -26.45 4.17 -9.23
CA GLN A 54 -25.57 3.31 -10.03
C GLN A 54 -25.28 3.93 -11.39
N ASN A 55 -24.13 3.56 -11.97
CA ASN A 55 -23.76 3.91 -13.34
C ASN A 55 -22.92 2.80 -13.96
N SER A 56 -22.34 3.03 -15.14
CA SER A 56 -21.57 2.02 -15.88
C SER A 56 -20.32 1.46 -15.19
N VAL A 57 -19.83 2.06 -14.10
CA VAL A 57 -18.61 1.62 -13.40
C VAL A 57 -18.79 1.39 -11.91
N CYS A 58 -19.90 1.82 -11.30
CA CYS A 58 -20.14 1.61 -9.87
C CYS A 58 -21.60 1.52 -9.46
N GLN A 59 -21.81 0.96 -8.28
CA GLN A 59 -23.05 0.99 -7.50
C GLN A 59 -22.75 1.60 -6.12
N VAL A 60 -23.60 2.51 -5.66
CA VAL A 60 -23.43 3.17 -4.36
C VAL A 60 -24.52 2.68 -3.41
N TYR A 61 -24.14 1.89 -2.42
CA TYR A 61 -24.99 1.44 -1.33
C TYR A 61 -24.67 2.23 -0.07
N ALA A 62 -25.67 2.42 0.79
CA ALA A 62 -25.46 2.99 2.11
C ALA A 62 -26.22 2.21 3.16
N ASP A 63 -25.67 2.12 4.37
CA ASP A 63 -26.42 1.69 5.55
C ASP A 63 -27.72 2.49 5.66
N VAL A 64 -28.84 1.79 5.84
CA VAL A 64 -30.15 2.40 6.10
C VAL A 64 -30.09 3.37 7.28
N GLN A 65 -29.22 3.13 8.26
CA GLN A 65 -29.06 3.96 9.46
C GLN A 65 -28.21 5.20 9.24
N ALA A 66 -27.37 5.23 8.20
CA ALA A 66 -26.49 6.38 7.92
C ALA A 66 -27.25 7.62 7.41
N GLY A 67 -28.49 7.46 6.95
CA GLY A 67 -29.34 8.58 6.54
C GLY A 67 -28.81 9.35 5.31
N ILE A 68 -27.99 8.72 4.47
CA ILE A 68 -27.42 9.33 3.27
C ILE A 68 -28.50 9.48 2.19
N SER A 69 -28.57 10.67 1.60
CA SER A 69 -29.56 10.99 0.57
C SER A 69 -29.22 10.38 -0.79
N ALA A 70 -30.24 10.11 -1.61
CA ALA A 70 -30.04 9.63 -2.99
C ALA A 70 -29.20 10.60 -3.83
N SER A 71 -29.40 11.92 -3.68
CA SER A 71 -28.61 12.92 -4.40
C SER A 71 -27.13 12.92 -3.98
N THR A 72 -26.82 12.66 -2.71
CA THR A 72 -25.44 12.42 -2.26
C THR A 72 -24.86 11.19 -2.97
N GLY A 73 -25.60 10.08 -3.02
CA GLY A 73 -25.17 8.87 -3.71
C GLY A 73 -24.94 9.08 -5.22
N GLU A 74 -25.81 9.84 -5.89
CA GLU A 74 -25.66 10.20 -7.31
C GLU A 74 -24.39 11.03 -7.56
N ASN A 75 -24.10 11.99 -6.68
CA ASN A 75 -22.88 12.81 -6.76
C ASN A 75 -21.61 11.96 -6.55
N ILE A 76 -21.64 11.02 -5.62
CA ILE A 76 -20.52 10.09 -5.38
C ILE A 76 -20.31 9.20 -6.60
N ALA A 77 -21.38 8.59 -7.13
CA ALA A 77 -21.29 7.74 -8.31
C ALA A 77 -20.73 8.52 -9.52
N ALA A 78 -21.20 9.75 -9.74
CA ALA A 78 -20.72 10.61 -10.80
C ALA A 78 -19.24 11.00 -10.62
N THR A 79 -18.82 11.37 -9.40
CA THR A 79 -17.42 11.72 -9.11
C THR A 79 -16.50 10.52 -9.26
N PHE A 80 -16.89 9.35 -8.74
CA PHE A 80 -16.13 8.13 -8.93
C PHE A 80 -15.89 7.85 -10.42
N LYS A 81 -16.95 7.87 -11.24
CA LYS A 81 -16.83 7.64 -12.68
C LYS A 81 -15.98 8.68 -13.40
N ASN A 82 -16.24 9.97 -13.16
CA ASN A 82 -15.73 11.04 -14.01
C ASN A 82 -14.36 11.57 -13.56
N ALA A 83 -14.03 11.44 -12.27
CA ALA A 83 -12.81 12.01 -11.69
C ALA A 83 -11.83 10.97 -11.14
N ILE A 84 -12.32 9.84 -10.62
CA ILE A 84 -11.45 8.83 -9.97
C ILE A 84 -11.12 7.69 -10.93
N TYR A 85 -12.15 6.98 -11.42
CA TYR A 85 -12.02 5.70 -12.12
C TYR A 85 -11.02 5.75 -13.28
N ASN A 86 -11.16 6.71 -14.20
CA ASN A 86 -10.26 6.81 -15.36
C ASN A 86 -8.82 7.15 -14.94
N GLN A 87 -8.62 8.11 -14.04
CA GLN A 87 -7.27 8.54 -13.66
C GLN A 87 -6.50 7.42 -12.93
N ILE A 88 -7.19 6.72 -12.03
CA ILE A 88 -6.61 5.58 -11.31
C ILE A 88 -6.35 4.43 -12.28
N THR A 89 -7.29 4.08 -13.16
CA THR A 89 -7.08 2.96 -14.09
C THR A 89 -6.05 3.24 -15.19
N GLU A 90 -5.86 4.50 -15.57
CA GLU A 90 -4.76 4.91 -16.46
C GLU A 90 -3.39 4.74 -15.79
N SER A 91 -3.28 5.06 -14.50
CA SER A 91 -2.02 5.05 -13.75
C SER A 91 -1.64 3.67 -13.19
N PHE A 92 -2.61 2.83 -12.84
CA PHE A 92 -2.37 1.52 -12.20
C PHE A 92 -2.85 0.33 -13.03
N GLY A 93 -3.72 0.55 -14.02
CA GLY A 93 -4.42 -0.50 -14.77
C GLY A 93 -5.84 -0.76 -14.25
N SER A 94 -6.53 -1.71 -14.87
CA SER A 94 -7.92 -2.01 -14.53
C SER A 94 -8.00 -3.14 -13.49
N PRO A 95 -9.00 -3.10 -12.59
CA PRO A 95 -9.27 -4.24 -11.72
C PRO A 95 -9.64 -5.46 -12.58
N ILE A 96 -9.27 -6.64 -12.12
CA ILE A 96 -9.68 -7.88 -12.79
C ILE A 96 -11.04 -8.27 -12.25
N GLY A 97 -12.10 -8.05 -13.04
CA GLY A 97 -13.47 -8.36 -12.66
C GLY A 97 -13.68 -9.84 -12.38
N ILE A 98 -14.35 -10.13 -11.27
CA ILE A 98 -14.56 -11.47 -10.72
C ILE A 98 -16.04 -11.85 -10.79
N ASN A 99 -16.95 -10.93 -10.48
CA ASN A 99 -18.39 -11.20 -10.48
C ASN A 99 -19.07 -11.01 -11.86
N GLY A 100 -18.34 -10.51 -12.86
CA GLY A 100 -18.82 -10.32 -14.24
C GLY A 100 -19.76 -9.14 -14.47
N ASN A 101 -20.07 -8.31 -13.47
CA ASN A 101 -20.95 -7.13 -13.62
C ASN A 101 -20.18 -5.85 -14.02
N ASN A 102 -18.85 -5.86 -13.92
CA ASN A 102 -17.94 -4.74 -14.23
C ASN A 102 -18.22 -3.44 -13.44
N GLN A 103 -18.89 -3.52 -12.27
CA GLN A 103 -19.18 -2.39 -11.41
C GLN A 103 -18.52 -2.56 -10.04
N ILE A 104 -17.85 -1.51 -9.58
CA ILE A 104 -17.32 -1.44 -8.21
C ILE A 104 -18.45 -1.03 -7.27
N ILE A 105 -18.61 -1.76 -6.17
CA ILE A 105 -19.57 -1.43 -5.13
C ILE A 105 -18.90 -0.48 -4.14
N LEU A 106 -19.50 0.69 -3.93
CA LEU A 106 -19.12 1.65 -2.89
C LEU A 106 -20.15 1.54 -1.76
N LEU A 107 -19.75 0.99 -0.61
CA LEU A 107 -20.61 0.79 0.55
C LEU A 107 -20.30 1.82 1.63
N LEU A 108 -21.25 2.72 1.85
CA LEU A 108 -21.18 3.78 2.83
C LEU A 108 -21.76 3.30 4.17
N LEU A 109 -20.97 3.34 5.23
CA LEU A 109 -21.35 2.90 6.57
C LEU A 109 -20.59 3.69 7.65
N ASP A 110 -21.10 3.69 8.88
CA ASP A 110 -20.32 4.09 10.05
C ASP A 110 -19.44 2.89 10.43
N ILE A 111 -18.13 2.99 10.16
CA ILE A 111 -17.21 1.88 10.35
C ILE A 111 -16.98 1.67 11.84
N ARG A 112 -17.18 0.44 12.31
CA ARG A 112 -16.99 0.09 13.73
C ARG A 112 -15.52 -0.09 14.05
N ASP A 113 -14.84 1.01 14.32
CA ASP A 113 -13.40 1.09 14.58
C ASP A 113 -13.03 1.55 15.99
N GLY A 114 -14.04 1.89 16.80
CA GLY A 114 -13.85 2.37 18.16
C GLY A 114 -13.50 3.86 18.23
N TYR A 115 -13.64 4.59 17.11
CA TYR A 115 -13.54 6.03 17.09
C TYR A 115 -14.52 6.65 18.09
N SER A 116 -14.04 7.68 18.78
CA SER A 116 -14.84 8.49 19.68
C SER A 116 -14.56 9.95 19.39
N ARG A 117 -15.59 10.70 19.00
CA ARG A 117 -15.50 12.16 18.79
C ARG A 117 -15.02 12.89 20.06
N THR A 118 -15.29 12.34 21.25
CA THR A 118 -14.93 12.97 22.53
C THR A 118 -13.49 12.65 22.95
N ALA A 119 -13.03 11.41 22.76
CA ALA A 119 -11.64 11.03 23.03
C ALA A 119 -10.69 11.52 21.92
N GLY A 120 -11.23 11.71 20.72
CA GLY A 120 -10.56 12.23 19.54
C GLY A 120 -9.70 11.19 18.81
N GLY A 121 -9.41 11.54 17.56
CA GLY A 121 -8.27 11.05 16.83
C GLY A 121 -8.53 10.06 15.69
N GLY A 122 -7.50 9.37 15.20
CA GLY A 122 -7.54 8.46 14.05
C GLY A 122 -8.65 7.41 14.10
N TYR A 123 -9.18 7.15 12.92
CA TYR A 123 -10.30 6.29 12.58
C TYR A 123 -9.98 5.63 11.22
N ILE A 124 -10.70 4.58 10.87
CA ILE A 124 -10.59 3.89 9.59
C ILE A 124 -11.49 4.63 8.60
N ALA A 125 -10.90 5.39 7.68
CA ALA A 125 -11.67 6.16 6.71
C ALA A 125 -12.33 5.30 5.64
N GLY A 126 -11.75 4.13 5.36
CA GLY A 126 -12.27 3.14 4.43
C GLY A 126 -11.43 1.88 4.48
N TYR A 127 -11.91 0.82 3.84
CA TYR A 127 -11.13 -0.40 3.64
C TYR A 127 -11.60 -1.17 2.41
N PHE A 128 -10.72 -2.01 1.90
CA PHE A 128 -11.00 -3.07 0.93
C PHE A 128 -10.79 -4.42 1.60
N ASP A 129 -11.80 -5.31 1.53
CA ASP A 129 -11.69 -6.69 2.02
C ASP A 129 -11.49 -7.67 0.85
N PRO A 130 -10.31 -8.29 0.70
CA PRO A 130 -10.07 -9.25 -0.37
C PRO A 130 -10.95 -10.50 -0.32
N ASP A 131 -11.51 -10.86 0.83
CA ASP A 131 -12.41 -12.02 0.95
C ASP A 131 -13.70 -11.83 0.16
N ASP A 132 -14.12 -10.59 -0.05
CA ASP A 132 -15.29 -10.28 -0.86
C ASP A 132 -15.16 -10.75 -2.32
N LEU A 133 -13.95 -11.06 -2.77
CA LEU A 133 -13.69 -11.56 -4.10
C LEU A 133 -13.95 -13.07 -4.26
N PHE A 134 -14.24 -13.81 -3.18
CA PHE A 134 -14.16 -15.28 -3.20
C PHE A 134 -15.36 -16.02 -2.61
N GLN A 135 -15.94 -16.92 -3.40
CA GLN A 135 -17.15 -17.68 -3.04
C GLN A 135 -17.01 -18.61 -1.85
N ASN A 136 -15.81 -19.14 -1.63
CA ASN A 136 -15.53 -20.11 -0.58
C ASN A 136 -15.15 -19.48 0.76
N HIS A 137 -15.26 -18.15 0.90
CA HIS A 137 -15.00 -17.43 2.14
C HIS A 137 -16.32 -17.14 2.87
N ALA A 138 -16.36 -17.46 4.17
CA ALA A 138 -17.60 -17.51 4.95
C ALA A 138 -18.35 -16.17 5.04
N TYR A 139 -17.64 -15.05 4.95
CA TYR A 139 -18.20 -13.69 5.06
C TYR A 139 -17.99 -12.88 3.78
N SER A 140 -17.91 -13.54 2.63
CA SER A 140 -17.72 -12.87 1.34
C SER A 140 -18.98 -12.22 0.81
N ASN A 141 -18.86 -11.00 0.29
CA ASN A 141 -19.89 -10.31 -0.48
C ASN A 141 -19.87 -10.62 -1.99
N LEU A 142 -18.98 -11.47 -2.48
CA LEU A 142 -18.91 -11.89 -3.90
C LEU A 142 -18.85 -10.72 -4.90
N GLY A 143 -18.05 -9.69 -4.61
CA GLY A 143 -17.89 -8.55 -5.50
C GLY A 143 -16.75 -7.63 -5.13
N GLU A 144 -16.43 -6.74 -6.06
CA GLU A 144 -15.44 -5.70 -5.90
C GLU A 144 -16.02 -4.57 -5.05
N LEU A 145 -15.81 -4.65 -3.74
CA LEU A 145 -16.45 -3.80 -2.73
C LEU A 145 -15.44 -2.91 -2.02
N LEU A 146 -15.73 -1.62 -1.92
CA LEU A 146 -14.99 -0.65 -1.11
C LEU A 146 -15.91 -0.17 0.02
N TYR A 147 -15.44 -0.26 1.26
CA TYR A 147 -16.14 0.19 2.45
C TYR A 147 -15.65 1.59 2.80
N LEU A 148 -16.58 2.52 3.03
CA LEU A 148 -16.27 3.94 3.19
C LEU A 148 -16.97 4.49 4.41
N ASP A 149 -16.17 5.06 5.32
CA ASP A 149 -16.68 5.64 6.55
C ASP A 149 -17.48 6.92 6.28
N VAL A 150 -18.61 7.03 6.96
CA VAL A 150 -19.50 8.21 6.91
C VAL A 150 -19.64 8.91 8.26
N ASN A 151 -18.91 8.44 9.27
CA ASN A 151 -18.83 9.08 10.58
C ASN A 151 -17.59 8.60 11.35
N PRO A 152 -16.53 9.41 11.47
CA PRO A 152 -16.48 10.86 11.22
C PRO A 152 -16.26 11.29 9.77
N GLY A 153 -16.07 10.37 8.82
CA GLY A 153 -15.94 10.69 7.40
C GLY A 153 -17.13 11.48 6.86
N THR A 154 -16.93 12.35 5.86
CA THR A 154 -18.02 13.16 5.29
C THR A 154 -18.23 12.80 3.81
N PRO A 155 -19.31 12.07 3.47
CA PRO A 155 -19.57 11.66 2.10
C PRO A 155 -19.61 12.83 1.13
N GLY A 156 -18.74 12.76 0.12
CA GLY A 156 -18.66 13.74 -0.96
C GLY A 156 -17.69 14.90 -0.74
N ASP A 157 -16.94 14.93 0.36
CA ASP A 157 -15.82 15.85 0.51
C ASP A 157 -14.54 15.33 -0.18
N SER A 158 -13.49 16.15 -0.19
CA SER A 158 -12.22 15.80 -0.83
C SER A 158 -11.47 14.66 -0.14
N GLU A 159 -11.57 14.54 1.18
CA GLU A 159 -10.88 13.48 1.94
C GLU A 159 -11.56 12.13 1.67
N PHE A 160 -12.89 12.08 1.70
CA PHE A 160 -13.70 10.92 1.35
C PHE A 160 -13.42 10.41 -0.08
N TYR A 161 -13.31 11.31 -1.06
CA TYR A 161 -12.94 10.92 -2.42
C TYR A 161 -11.46 10.49 -2.53
N SER A 162 -10.57 11.06 -1.73
CA SER A 162 -9.17 10.61 -1.62
C SER A 162 -9.12 9.18 -1.08
N THR A 163 -9.92 8.85 -0.07
CA THR A 163 -10.10 7.48 0.44
C THR A 163 -10.63 6.54 -0.63
N ILE A 164 -11.63 6.94 -1.42
CA ILE A 164 -12.10 6.10 -2.54
C ILE A 164 -10.97 5.80 -3.53
N ALA A 165 -10.12 6.79 -3.86
CA ALA A 165 -8.98 6.58 -4.74
C ALA A 165 -7.95 5.62 -4.14
N HIS A 166 -7.68 5.74 -2.84
CA HIS A 166 -6.80 4.86 -2.06
C HIS A 166 -7.32 3.40 -2.09
N GLU A 167 -8.54 3.16 -1.63
CA GLU A 167 -9.11 1.81 -1.58
C GLU A 167 -9.29 1.17 -2.97
N PHE A 168 -9.57 2.00 -3.99
CA PHE A 168 -9.65 1.50 -5.36
C PHE A 168 -8.29 1.01 -5.88
N GLN A 169 -7.19 1.63 -5.44
CA GLN A 169 -5.84 1.15 -5.76
C GLN A 169 -5.61 -0.24 -5.15
N HIS A 170 -5.96 -0.45 -3.88
CA HIS A 170 -5.83 -1.76 -3.23
C HIS A 170 -6.56 -2.86 -4.00
N LEU A 171 -7.81 -2.61 -4.39
CA LEU A 171 -8.60 -3.53 -5.21
C LEU A 171 -7.89 -3.87 -6.54
N ILE A 172 -7.41 -2.85 -7.26
CA ILE A 172 -6.69 -3.07 -8.53
C ILE A 172 -5.45 -3.94 -8.28
N ASN A 173 -4.63 -3.56 -7.30
CA ASN A 173 -3.37 -4.25 -7.01
C ASN A 173 -3.58 -5.71 -6.62
N TYR A 174 -4.52 -5.95 -5.71
CA TYR A 174 -4.84 -7.29 -5.26
C TYR A 174 -5.42 -8.13 -6.40
N SER A 175 -6.40 -7.62 -7.14
CA SER A 175 -7.01 -8.37 -8.25
C SER A 175 -5.99 -8.71 -9.35
N VAL A 176 -5.05 -7.82 -9.67
CA VAL A 176 -3.95 -8.08 -10.61
C VAL A 176 -3.00 -9.16 -10.09
N SER A 177 -2.76 -9.23 -8.77
CA SER A 177 -1.91 -10.27 -8.18
C SER A 177 -2.40 -11.69 -8.48
N LEU A 178 -3.73 -11.88 -8.54
CA LEU A 178 -4.39 -13.16 -8.81
C LEU A 178 -4.05 -13.73 -10.19
N THR A 179 -3.61 -12.89 -11.14
CA THR A 179 -3.23 -13.31 -12.49
C THR A 179 -1.73 -13.17 -12.76
N THR A 180 -1.12 -12.09 -12.29
CA THR A 180 0.22 -11.68 -12.72
C THR A 180 1.31 -12.23 -11.81
N ARG A 181 1.00 -12.47 -10.53
CA ARG A 181 1.93 -13.00 -9.52
C ARG A 181 1.48 -14.38 -9.06
N LYS A 182 1.16 -15.24 -10.03
CA LYS A 182 0.64 -16.59 -9.82
C LYS A 182 1.71 -17.65 -10.03
N ASN A 183 1.77 -18.65 -9.15
CA ASN A 183 2.56 -19.86 -9.31
C ASN A 183 1.71 -21.10 -9.00
N GLY A 184 1.26 -21.80 -10.04
CA GLY A 184 0.40 -22.98 -9.90
C GLY A 184 -0.94 -22.64 -9.24
N LEU A 185 -1.21 -23.26 -8.10
CA LEU A 185 -2.39 -23.00 -7.28
C LEU A 185 -2.16 -21.91 -6.22
N TYR A 186 -1.16 -21.06 -6.38
CA TYR A 186 -0.85 -20.00 -5.41
C TYR A 186 -0.66 -18.65 -6.11
N PHE A 187 -0.86 -17.56 -5.37
CA PHE A 187 -0.52 -16.20 -5.79
C PHE A 187 0.20 -15.45 -4.67
N TYR A 188 0.86 -14.35 -5.03
CA TYR A 188 1.63 -13.52 -4.11
C TYR A 188 1.10 -12.09 -4.10
N PRO A 189 0.46 -11.63 -3.00
CA PRO A 189 0.15 -10.23 -2.79
C PRO A 189 1.42 -9.38 -2.79
N GLN A 190 1.28 -8.12 -3.18
CA GLN A 190 2.41 -7.19 -3.18
C GLN A 190 2.85 -6.85 -1.75
N ASP A 191 4.14 -6.57 -1.57
CA ASP A 191 4.65 -6.11 -0.28
C ASP A 191 3.89 -4.88 0.21
N THR A 192 3.60 -4.84 1.51
CA THR A 192 2.80 -3.80 2.16
C THR A 192 3.29 -2.41 1.79
N TRP A 193 4.59 -2.15 1.88
CA TRP A 193 5.15 -0.84 1.58
C TRP A 193 4.91 -0.38 0.14
N ILE A 194 4.85 -1.33 -0.81
CA ILE A 194 4.54 -1.04 -2.20
C ILE A 194 3.04 -0.81 -2.36
N ASN A 195 2.21 -1.66 -1.74
CA ASN A 195 0.76 -1.53 -1.78
C ASN A 195 0.30 -0.18 -1.20
N GLU A 196 0.76 0.17 -0.01
CA GLU A 196 0.47 1.45 0.66
C GLU A 196 1.08 2.63 -0.12
N GLY A 197 2.33 2.51 -0.55
CA GLY A 197 3.00 3.56 -1.32
C GLY A 197 2.28 3.89 -2.63
N LEU A 198 1.79 2.89 -3.36
CA LEU A 198 0.97 3.08 -4.56
C LEU A 198 -0.41 3.65 -4.21
N SER A 199 -0.99 3.30 -3.06
CA SER A 199 -2.27 3.85 -2.60
C SER A 199 -2.16 5.34 -2.23
N THR A 200 -1.08 5.74 -1.55
CA THR A 200 -0.79 7.18 -1.36
C THR A 200 -0.53 7.91 -2.67
N ALA A 201 -0.03 7.22 -3.70
CA ALA A 201 0.11 7.78 -5.04
C ALA A 201 -1.25 7.94 -5.74
N ALA A 202 -2.23 7.05 -5.48
CA ALA A 202 -3.59 7.19 -5.97
C ALA A 202 -4.29 8.44 -5.41
N GLU A 203 -4.07 8.72 -4.13
CA GLU A 203 -4.52 9.97 -3.52
C GLU A 203 -3.90 11.22 -4.18
N TYR A 204 -2.63 11.15 -4.56
CA TYR A 204 -1.99 12.23 -5.34
C TYR A 204 -2.62 12.38 -6.72
N ILE A 205 -2.90 11.28 -7.41
CA ILE A 205 -3.49 11.30 -8.74
C ILE A 205 -4.86 11.98 -8.69
N TYR A 206 -5.69 11.65 -7.71
CA TYR A 206 -7.00 12.28 -7.54
C TYR A 206 -6.93 13.71 -7.01
N GLY A 207 -6.26 13.92 -5.87
CA GLY A 207 -6.36 15.15 -5.07
C GLY A 207 -5.16 16.10 -5.18
N GLY A 208 -4.07 15.68 -5.85
CA GLY A 208 -2.84 16.45 -5.95
C GLY A 208 -1.94 16.34 -4.71
N SER A 209 -1.16 17.39 -4.44
CA SER A 209 -0.11 17.34 -3.41
C SER A 209 -0.66 17.05 -2.00
N GLN A 210 -0.07 16.05 -1.34
CA GLN A 210 -0.46 15.61 0.00
C GLN A 210 0.42 16.34 1.03
N THR A 211 0.10 17.62 1.22
CA THR A 211 0.94 18.56 1.99
C THR A 211 1.15 18.17 3.45
N SER A 212 0.18 17.46 4.06
CA SER A 212 0.28 16.92 5.41
C SER A 212 1.45 15.92 5.54
N ARG A 213 1.62 15.02 4.56
CA ARG A 213 2.71 14.04 4.53
C ARG A 213 4.08 14.68 4.41
N VAL A 214 4.21 15.66 3.51
CA VAL A 214 5.45 16.43 3.34
C VAL A 214 5.77 17.23 4.59
N SER A 215 4.75 17.83 5.22
CA SER A 215 4.91 18.60 6.46
C SER A 215 5.32 17.71 7.61
N TYR A 216 4.75 16.52 7.73
CA TYR A 216 5.09 15.53 8.74
C TYR A 216 6.53 15.05 8.59
N PHE A 217 6.97 14.68 7.37
CA PHE A 217 8.36 14.33 7.09
C PHE A 217 9.34 15.44 7.51
N ASN A 218 9.01 16.69 7.18
CA ASN A 218 9.87 17.84 7.47
C ASN A 218 9.88 18.24 8.94
N ALA A 219 8.77 18.04 9.65
CA ALA A 219 8.64 18.36 11.06
C ALA A 219 9.28 17.28 11.94
N ASP A 220 9.23 16.01 11.50
CA ASP A 220 9.72 14.83 12.21
C ASP A 220 9.42 14.90 13.72
N PRO A 221 8.14 14.98 14.11
CA PRO A 221 7.75 15.32 15.48
C PRO A 221 8.25 14.31 16.51
N MET A 222 8.50 13.07 16.09
CA MET A 222 9.03 11.99 16.92
C MET A 222 10.55 11.81 16.80
N GLY A 223 11.21 12.51 15.86
CA GLY A 223 12.64 12.41 15.62
C GLY A 223 13.09 11.05 15.08
N THR A 224 12.16 10.24 14.57
CA THR A 224 12.34 8.85 14.13
C THR A 224 12.81 8.80 12.68
N ILE A 225 12.34 9.70 11.83
CA ILE A 225 12.80 9.82 10.43
C ILE A 225 14.28 10.23 10.40
N ALA A 226 14.68 11.19 11.23
CA ALA A 226 16.09 11.57 11.37
C ALA A 226 16.99 10.40 11.80
N LYS A 227 16.42 9.42 12.54
CA LYS A 227 17.11 8.20 13.00
C LYS A 227 17.04 7.05 11.99
N GLY A 228 16.47 7.28 10.82
CA GLY A 228 16.51 6.36 9.68
C GLY A 228 15.17 5.73 9.32
N ASN A 229 14.14 5.91 10.15
CA ASN A 229 12.82 5.30 9.93
C ASN A 229 12.25 5.70 8.57
N ASN A 230 11.78 4.72 7.81
CA ASN A 230 11.12 4.96 6.53
C ASN A 230 10.22 3.79 6.11
N PHE A 231 9.57 3.97 4.97
CA PHE A 231 8.60 3.06 4.37
C PHE A 231 9.04 1.61 4.17
N PHE A 232 10.33 1.28 4.10
CA PHE A 232 10.73 -0.04 3.63
C PHE A 232 10.46 -1.15 4.66
N VAL A 233 10.63 -0.83 5.94
CA VAL A 233 10.30 -1.72 7.07
C VAL A 233 9.14 -1.09 7.81
N TRP A 234 7.96 -1.64 7.60
CA TRP A 234 6.71 -1.16 8.19
C TRP A 234 6.57 -1.76 9.59
N GLN A 235 6.68 -0.92 10.62
CA GLN A 235 6.55 -1.22 12.03
C GLN A 235 5.20 -0.67 12.50
N GLU A 236 4.33 -1.56 12.99
CA GLU A 236 2.94 -1.25 13.34
C GLU A 236 2.77 -0.41 14.63
N ASP A 237 3.78 0.38 15.03
CA ASP A 237 3.79 1.16 16.26
C ASP A 237 3.52 2.66 16.04
N ASP A 238 3.86 3.51 17.02
CA ASP A 238 3.62 4.96 16.99
C ASP A 238 4.26 5.68 15.78
N SER A 239 5.06 4.99 14.94
CA SER A 239 5.77 5.56 13.79
C SER A 239 5.09 5.39 12.42
N VAL A 240 3.86 4.86 12.35
CA VAL A 240 3.09 4.66 11.10
C VAL A 240 3.02 5.92 10.21
N LEU A 241 2.91 7.11 10.82
CA LEU A 241 2.88 8.37 10.06
C LEU A 241 4.20 8.67 9.34
N ASP A 242 5.34 8.23 9.88
CA ASP A 242 6.63 8.33 9.22
C ASP A 242 6.67 7.49 7.95
N GLU A 243 6.09 6.29 8.02
CA GLU A 243 6.07 5.30 6.93
C GLU A 243 5.21 5.80 5.78
N TYR A 244 4.01 6.29 6.07
CA TYR A 244 3.17 6.95 5.05
C TYR A 244 3.84 8.18 4.46
N ALA A 245 4.48 9.02 5.29
CA ALA A 245 5.15 10.23 4.81
C ALA A 245 6.31 9.88 3.88
N THR A 246 7.12 8.90 4.25
CA THR A 246 8.28 8.46 3.46
C THR A 246 7.89 7.62 2.24
N ALA A 247 6.81 6.82 2.32
CA ALA A 247 6.26 6.07 1.19
C ALA A 247 5.75 7.03 0.12
N TYR A 248 4.95 8.02 0.53
CA TYR A 248 4.50 9.09 -0.35
C TYR A 248 5.67 9.76 -1.06
N LEU A 249 6.71 10.18 -0.32
CA LEU A 249 7.88 10.80 -0.91
C LEU A 249 8.61 9.88 -1.89
N PHE A 250 8.78 8.60 -1.56
CA PHE A 250 9.46 7.65 -2.45
C PHE A 250 8.71 7.42 -3.76
N PHE A 251 7.40 7.19 -3.71
CA PHE A 251 6.61 6.99 -4.92
C PHE A 251 6.48 8.28 -5.74
N GLN A 252 6.41 9.45 -5.09
CA GLN A 252 6.49 10.73 -5.79
C GLN A 252 7.84 10.90 -6.50
N TRP A 253 8.96 10.54 -5.86
CA TRP A 253 10.27 10.56 -6.49
C TRP A 253 10.30 9.67 -7.74
N LEU A 254 9.74 8.46 -7.66
CA LEU A 254 9.64 7.54 -8.80
C LEU A 254 8.88 8.17 -9.98
N ARG A 255 7.68 8.74 -9.76
CA ARG A 255 6.93 9.36 -10.87
C ARG A 255 7.60 10.62 -11.43
N ILE A 256 8.28 11.40 -10.60
CA ILE A 256 8.89 12.68 -11.01
C ILE A 256 10.04 12.44 -11.97
N HIS A 257 10.79 11.35 -11.77
CA HIS A 257 11.96 11.02 -12.60
C HIS A 257 11.66 9.96 -13.67
N SER A 258 10.48 9.35 -13.62
CA SER A 258 10.02 8.40 -14.63
C SER A 258 9.72 9.09 -15.96
N SER A 259 10.24 8.53 -17.05
CA SER A 259 9.88 8.92 -18.41
C SER A 259 8.39 8.70 -18.75
N LYS A 260 7.66 7.90 -17.95
CA LYS A 260 6.21 7.69 -18.05
C LYS A 260 5.38 8.47 -17.03
N GLY A 261 6.00 9.30 -16.18
CA GLY A 261 5.28 9.93 -15.07
C GLY A 261 4.63 8.87 -14.17
N THR A 262 3.33 9.04 -13.89
CA THR A 262 2.52 8.08 -13.10
C THR A 262 2.40 6.70 -13.74
N GLY A 263 2.67 6.55 -15.05
CA GLY A 263 2.65 5.25 -15.72
C GLY A 263 3.69 4.24 -15.21
N ILE A 264 4.69 4.68 -14.43
CA ILE A 264 5.60 3.75 -13.73
C ILE A 264 4.86 2.89 -12.70
N TYR A 265 3.78 3.40 -12.11
CA TYR A 265 3.01 2.67 -11.11
C TYR A 265 2.34 1.43 -11.70
N LYS A 266 1.83 1.53 -12.94
CA LYS A 266 1.33 0.38 -13.69
C LYS A 266 2.42 -0.67 -13.96
N ASP A 267 3.64 -0.23 -14.29
CA ASP A 267 4.77 -1.15 -14.48
C ASP A 267 5.10 -1.92 -13.17
N ILE A 268 4.94 -1.28 -12.01
CA ILE A 268 5.10 -1.91 -10.69
C ILE A 268 3.94 -2.89 -10.39
N VAL A 269 2.69 -2.45 -10.57
CA VAL A 269 1.48 -3.26 -10.33
C VAL A 269 1.45 -4.53 -11.18
N TYR A 270 1.89 -4.46 -12.45
CA TYR A 270 1.93 -5.60 -13.36
C TYR A 270 3.28 -6.33 -13.38
N SER A 271 4.18 -6.04 -12.43
CA SER A 271 5.41 -6.81 -12.29
C SER A 271 5.11 -8.26 -11.85
N PRO A 272 5.85 -9.25 -12.37
CA PRO A 272 5.80 -10.62 -11.83
C PRO A 272 6.38 -10.73 -10.42
N TYR A 273 7.09 -9.69 -9.95
CA TYR A 273 7.62 -9.62 -8.59
C TYR A 273 6.60 -8.95 -7.66
N TYR A 274 6.53 -9.43 -6.42
CA TYR A 274 5.72 -8.82 -5.36
C TYR A 274 6.53 -7.89 -4.44
N ASP A 275 7.86 -7.97 -4.49
CA ASP A 275 8.79 -7.34 -3.56
C ASP A 275 9.53 -6.15 -4.20
N TYR A 276 10.64 -5.73 -3.58
CA TYR A 276 11.50 -4.64 -4.08
C TYR A 276 11.92 -4.80 -5.55
N GLN A 277 11.96 -6.02 -6.09
CA GLN A 277 12.33 -6.26 -7.48
C GLN A 277 11.32 -5.64 -8.45
N ALA A 278 10.04 -5.53 -8.07
CA ALA A 278 9.03 -4.84 -8.88
C ALA A 278 9.39 -3.37 -9.09
N VAL A 279 9.84 -2.72 -8.02
CA VAL A 279 10.22 -1.31 -8.03
C VAL A 279 11.54 -1.08 -8.74
N THR A 280 12.57 -1.88 -8.46
CA THR A 280 13.88 -1.70 -9.12
C THR A 280 13.81 -2.02 -10.62
N GLN A 281 12.99 -2.99 -11.03
CA GLN A 281 12.73 -3.26 -12.45
C GLN A 281 12.10 -2.05 -13.15
N ALA A 282 11.06 -1.46 -12.54
CA ALA A 282 10.39 -0.29 -13.08
C ALA A 282 11.31 0.94 -13.10
N ALA A 283 12.01 1.24 -12.00
CA ALA A 283 12.96 2.35 -11.90
C ALA A 283 14.14 2.20 -12.87
N GLY A 284 14.69 0.99 -12.98
CA GLY A 284 15.75 0.64 -13.93
C GLY A 284 15.37 0.93 -15.38
N THR A 285 14.11 0.67 -15.73
CA THR A 285 13.61 0.85 -17.10
C THR A 285 13.17 2.29 -17.38
N GLN A 286 12.44 2.91 -16.45
CA GLN A 286 11.76 4.18 -16.71
C GLN A 286 12.56 5.41 -16.29
N ILE A 287 13.57 5.25 -15.43
CA ILE A 287 14.35 6.36 -14.87
C ILE A 287 15.81 6.25 -15.30
N ASN A 288 16.52 5.22 -14.84
CA ASN A 288 17.93 4.98 -15.15
C ASN A 288 18.30 3.53 -14.85
N ALA A 289 19.03 2.86 -15.75
CA ALA A 289 19.43 1.47 -15.60
C ALA A 289 20.18 1.14 -14.29
N GLU A 290 20.89 2.11 -13.69
CA GLU A 290 21.55 1.94 -12.38
C GLU A 290 20.53 1.58 -11.28
N PHE A 291 19.30 2.07 -11.37
CA PHE A 291 18.25 1.85 -10.38
C PHE A 291 17.57 0.47 -10.48
N SER A 292 18.05 -0.41 -11.37
CA SER A 292 17.82 -1.85 -11.28
C SER A 292 18.45 -2.48 -10.04
N SER A 293 19.42 -1.78 -9.41
CA SER A 293 20.00 -2.14 -8.12
C SER A 293 19.27 -1.45 -6.98
N TRP A 294 18.78 -2.23 -6.01
CA TRP A 294 18.16 -1.71 -4.78
C TRP A 294 19.09 -0.75 -4.06
N THR A 295 20.37 -1.13 -3.88
CA THR A 295 21.37 -0.29 -3.21
C THR A 295 21.53 1.06 -3.89
N ALA A 296 21.53 1.11 -5.22
CA ALA A 296 21.65 2.37 -5.95
C ALA A 296 20.39 3.22 -5.82
N LEU A 297 19.21 2.60 -5.96
CA LEU A 297 17.91 3.28 -5.86
C LEU A 297 17.70 3.88 -4.47
N ILE A 298 17.85 3.10 -3.39
CA ILE A 298 17.61 3.58 -2.03
C ILE A 298 18.62 4.66 -1.64
N ARG A 299 19.91 4.50 -2.00
CA ARG A 299 20.94 5.53 -1.82
C ARG A 299 20.53 6.83 -2.52
N GLN A 300 20.08 6.74 -3.76
CA GLN A 300 19.71 7.91 -4.56
C GLN A 300 18.53 8.66 -3.93
N TRP A 301 17.48 7.95 -3.50
CA TRP A 301 16.34 8.57 -2.85
C TRP A 301 16.68 9.19 -1.49
N LEU A 302 17.45 8.51 -0.64
CA LEU A 302 17.94 9.06 0.63
C LEU A 302 18.73 10.36 0.40
N LEU A 303 19.62 10.37 -0.60
CA LEU A 303 20.36 11.58 -0.98
C LEU A 303 19.43 12.67 -1.54
N ALA A 304 18.39 12.31 -2.29
CA ALA A 304 17.42 13.28 -2.82
C ALA A 304 16.67 14.03 -1.70
N ASN A 305 16.35 13.34 -0.59
CA ASN A 305 15.72 13.96 0.57
C ASN A 305 16.64 14.94 1.31
N TYR A 306 17.95 14.67 1.31
CA TYR A 306 18.94 15.54 1.96
C TYR A 306 19.37 16.71 1.07
N VAL A 307 19.73 16.45 -0.18
CA VAL A 307 20.21 17.48 -1.12
C VAL A 307 19.04 18.37 -1.57
N ASN A 308 17.86 17.77 -1.81
CA ASN A 308 16.66 18.43 -2.30
C ASN A 308 16.94 19.38 -3.48
N ALA A 309 17.73 18.91 -4.45
CA ALA A 309 18.10 19.71 -5.61
C ALA A 309 16.86 20.16 -6.40
N SER A 310 16.90 21.38 -6.93
CA SER A 310 15.81 21.92 -7.76
C SER A 310 15.63 21.21 -9.09
N SER A 311 16.58 20.37 -9.50
CA SER A 311 16.55 19.58 -10.73
C SER A 311 17.41 18.33 -10.61
N GLY A 312 17.04 17.27 -11.33
CA GLY A 312 17.75 16.00 -11.36
C GLY A 312 17.39 15.08 -10.18
N THR A 313 17.95 13.88 -10.21
CA THR A 313 17.60 12.76 -9.31
C THR A 313 18.00 12.97 -7.84
N LEU A 314 18.79 14.01 -7.54
CA LEU A 314 19.15 14.42 -6.16
C LEU A 314 18.11 15.38 -5.54
N GLY A 315 16.90 15.39 -6.07
CA GLY A 315 15.77 16.08 -5.48
C GLY A 315 14.47 15.70 -6.19
N TYR A 316 13.49 16.58 -6.11
CA TYR A 316 12.13 16.35 -6.62
C TYR A 316 11.79 17.30 -7.79
N ASN A 317 12.79 17.72 -8.58
CA ASN A 317 12.64 18.71 -9.65
C ASN A 317 11.90 19.99 -9.20
N GLY A 318 12.06 20.38 -7.94
CA GLY A 318 11.39 21.52 -7.32
C GLY A 318 9.93 21.30 -6.90
N GLU A 319 9.31 20.15 -7.24
CA GLU A 319 7.91 19.86 -6.90
C GLU A 319 7.69 19.65 -5.39
N ILE A 320 8.69 19.12 -4.69
CA ILE A 320 8.61 18.81 -3.25
C ILE A 320 9.85 19.32 -2.53
N GLN A 321 9.62 20.02 -1.43
CA GLN A 321 10.66 20.55 -0.55
C GLN A 321 10.81 19.65 0.67
N THR A 322 11.97 19.01 0.81
CA THR A 322 12.29 18.12 1.92
C THR A 322 13.39 18.70 2.80
N ARG A 323 13.35 18.37 4.09
CA ARG A 323 14.33 18.76 5.10
C ARG A 323 14.72 17.53 5.89
N THR A 324 15.95 17.07 5.69
CA THR A 324 16.48 15.92 6.44
C THR A 324 17.44 16.40 7.52
N ALA A 325 17.20 15.99 8.77
CA ALA A 325 18.08 16.28 9.87
C ALA A 325 19.31 15.36 9.89
N ALA A 326 20.39 15.82 10.53
CA ALA A 326 21.57 15.01 10.78
C ALA A 326 21.60 14.56 12.23
N VAL A 327 22.05 13.33 12.46
CA VAL A 327 22.23 12.75 13.79
C VAL A 327 23.68 12.88 14.26
N SER A 328 23.84 12.91 15.59
CA SER A 328 25.14 12.88 16.25
C SER A 328 25.16 11.71 17.24
N ALA A 329 25.84 10.63 16.87
CA ALA A 329 26.12 9.46 17.70
C ALA A 329 27.41 8.79 17.18
N ALA A 330 27.95 7.83 17.91
CA ALA A 330 29.10 7.04 17.44
C ALA A 330 28.68 5.93 16.45
N SER A 331 27.53 5.32 16.69
CA SER A 331 26.94 4.27 15.84
C SER A 331 25.43 4.23 15.98
N ILE A 332 24.74 3.67 15.00
CA ILE A 332 23.31 3.45 15.01
C ILE A 332 22.98 2.07 14.43
N LEU A 333 21.90 1.46 14.93
CA LEU A 333 21.36 0.24 14.36
C LEU A 333 20.33 0.62 13.28
N LEU A 334 20.47 0.08 12.09
CA LEU A 334 19.61 0.38 10.93
C LEU A 334 18.94 -0.90 10.44
N ALA A 335 17.61 -0.87 10.35
CA ALA A 335 16.84 -1.88 9.64
C ALA A 335 17.11 -1.80 8.12
N PRO A 336 16.77 -2.83 7.32
CA PRO A 336 16.88 -2.78 5.87
C PRO A 336 16.30 -1.48 5.28
N GLY A 337 16.99 -0.88 4.31
CA GLY A 337 16.55 0.36 3.65
C GLY A 337 16.67 1.64 4.48
N GLU A 338 16.89 1.56 5.80
CA GLU A 338 17.09 2.74 6.65
C GLU A 338 18.43 3.43 6.38
N GLY A 339 18.44 4.76 6.53
CA GLY A 339 19.64 5.55 6.35
C GLY A 339 19.62 6.87 7.11
N VAL A 340 20.79 7.29 7.59
CA VAL A 340 20.96 8.50 8.38
C VAL A 340 22.11 9.36 7.86
N PHE A 341 22.03 10.65 8.18
CA PHE A 341 23.08 11.61 7.87
C PHE A 341 23.86 12.00 9.12
N SER A 342 25.19 12.00 9.05
CA SER A 342 26.08 12.58 10.07
C SER A 342 27.01 13.62 9.47
N GLY A 343 27.55 14.54 10.26
CA GLY A 343 28.38 15.65 9.76
C GLY A 343 29.83 15.27 9.57
N ILE A 344 30.41 15.48 8.38
CA ILE A 344 31.85 15.35 8.17
C ILE A 344 32.50 16.71 8.50
N PRO A 345 33.54 16.77 9.38
CA PRO A 345 34.25 18.01 9.63
C PRO A 345 34.84 18.62 8.35
N ALA A 346 34.85 19.95 8.26
CA ALA A 346 35.37 20.64 7.08
C ALA A 346 36.82 20.23 6.77
N GLY A 347 37.08 19.80 5.53
CA GLY A 347 38.40 19.30 5.10
C GLY A 347 38.75 17.91 5.67
N GLY A 348 37.86 17.30 6.44
CA GLY A 348 38.02 15.96 6.98
C GLY A 348 37.56 14.87 6.02
N SER A 349 37.80 13.63 6.43
CA SER A 349 37.29 12.44 5.78
C SER A 349 36.85 11.43 6.83
N PHE A 350 36.01 10.48 6.42
CA PHE A 350 35.56 9.39 7.27
C PHE A 350 35.96 8.04 6.68
N THR A 351 36.51 7.18 7.54
CA THR A 351 36.75 5.77 7.22
C THR A 351 36.01 4.94 8.27
N PRO A 352 35.02 4.13 7.86
CA PRO A 352 34.27 3.29 8.80
C PRO A 352 35.22 2.39 9.61
N PRO A 353 35.11 2.34 10.95
CA PRO A 353 35.99 1.55 11.80
C PRO A 353 35.66 0.05 11.79
N GLY A 354 34.54 -0.37 11.18
CA GLY A 354 34.11 -1.76 11.10
C GLY A 354 33.49 -2.10 9.73
N THR A 355 33.27 -3.39 9.49
CA THR A 355 32.94 -3.95 8.18
C THR A 355 31.61 -4.71 8.19
N ASP A 356 30.53 -4.07 8.60
CA ASP A 356 29.19 -4.64 8.43
C ASP A 356 28.84 -4.65 6.93
N SER A 357 28.71 -5.83 6.34
CA SER A 357 28.45 -5.99 4.90
C SER A 357 27.06 -5.56 4.46
N SER A 358 26.13 -5.37 5.40
CA SER A 358 24.80 -4.80 5.14
C SER A 358 24.83 -3.28 5.04
N ILE A 359 25.84 -2.62 5.61
CA ILE A 359 25.94 -1.16 5.64
C ILE A 359 26.75 -0.65 4.45
N ALA A 360 26.26 0.42 3.83
CA ALA A 360 26.99 1.22 2.87
C ALA A 360 27.05 2.68 3.31
N TYR A 361 27.99 3.38 2.70
CA TYR A 361 28.32 4.76 3.01
C TYR A 361 28.45 5.59 1.74
N ALA A 362 28.11 6.87 1.84
CA ALA A 362 28.39 7.86 0.80
C ALA A 362 28.72 9.21 1.44
N GLY A 363 29.84 9.81 1.04
CA GLY A 363 30.13 11.20 1.35
C GLY A 363 29.38 12.11 0.38
N ILE A 364 28.83 13.22 0.86
CA ILE A 364 28.03 14.14 0.02
C ILE A 364 28.31 15.60 0.37
N THR A 365 28.55 16.43 -0.65
CA THR A 365 28.57 17.89 -0.52
C THR A 365 27.17 18.47 -0.60
N LYS A 366 26.96 19.68 -0.09
CA LYS A 366 25.71 20.44 -0.24
C LYS A 366 25.32 20.67 -1.71
N THR A 367 26.29 20.66 -2.62
CA THR A 367 26.06 20.80 -4.06
C THR A 367 25.74 19.48 -4.76
N GLY A 368 25.66 18.36 -4.02
CA GLY A 368 25.28 17.06 -4.57
C GLY A 368 26.45 16.22 -5.12
N THR A 369 27.71 16.58 -4.85
CA THR A 369 28.86 15.77 -5.27
C THR A 369 29.04 14.58 -4.34
N ILE A 370 28.89 13.37 -4.89
CA ILE A 370 28.96 12.11 -4.14
C ILE A 370 30.39 11.54 -4.16
N SER A 371 30.89 11.17 -2.98
CA SER A 371 32.13 10.41 -2.79
C SER A 371 31.78 8.97 -2.39
N GLY A 372 32.09 8.01 -3.27
CA GLY A 372 31.58 6.63 -3.17
C GLY A 372 32.56 5.55 -2.73
N THR A 373 33.87 5.81 -2.70
CA THR A 373 34.90 4.80 -2.38
C THR A 373 36.06 5.38 -1.58
N GLY A 374 36.63 4.57 -0.68
CA GLY A 374 37.78 4.96 0.15
C GLY A 374 37.38 5.79 1.37
N ALA A 375 38.14 6.85 1.64
CA ALA A 375 37.80 7.80 2.70
C ALA A 375 36.69 8.72 2.19
N TYR A 376 35.52 8.67 2.83
CA TYR A 376 34.35 9.44 2.46
C TYR A 376 34.56 10.91 2.81
N THR A 377 34.32 11.79 1.84
CA THR A 377 34.52 13.24 1.95
C THR A 377 33.25 13.99 1.60
N GLY A 378 33.15 15.24 2.04
CA GLY A 378 31.99 16.10 1.79
C GLY A 378 31.56 16.83 3.05
N ASP A 379 30.31 17.30 3.06
CA ASP A 379 29.71 17.98 4.20
C ASP A 379 28.98 16.99 5.12
N ARG A 380 28.41 15.93 4.54
CA ARG A 380 27.76 14.85 5.28
C ARG A 380 28.24 13.47 4.84
N LEU A 381 28.07 12.54 5.75
CA LEU A 381 28.12 11.11 5.51
C LEU A 381 26.69 10.57 5.55
N LEU A 382 26.23 9.97 4.46
CA LEU A 382 25.09 9.06 4.46
C LEU A 382 25.60 7.67 4.90
N THR A 383 25.01 7.13 5.95
CA THR A 383 25.20 5.74 6.40
C THR A 383 23.86 5.03 6.29
N PHE A 384 23.79 3.94 5.52
CA PHE A 384 22.51 3.28 5.23
C PHE A 384 22.64 1.76 5.12
N ASN A 385 21.57 1.05 5.44
CA ASN A 385 21.48 -0.39 5.27
C ASN A 385 20.98 -0.72 3.86
N LYS A 386 21.80 -1.43 3.09
CA LYS A 386 21.54 -1.75 1.68
C LYS A 386 20.83 -3.09 1.48
N ASN A 387 20.44 -3.77 2.56
CA ASN A 387 19.67 -5.00 2.47
C ASN A 387 18.34 -4.71 1.79
N SER A 388 18.00 -5.55 0.82
CA SER A 388 16.74 -5.52 0.07
C SER A 388 15.71 -6.52 0.59
N GLN A 389 16.09 -7.30 1.62
CA GLN A 389 15.23 -8.27 2.28
C GLN A 389 14.79 -7.65 3.61
N ALA A 390 13.61 -7.03 3.62
CA ALA A 390 13.02 -6.44 4.82
C ALA A 390 12.33 -7.50 5.69
N TYR A 391 11.83 -8.58 5.07
CA TYR A 391 11.02 -9.61 5.71
C TYR A 391 11.56 -11.00 5.40
N ILE A 392 11.46 -11.91 6.37
CA ILE A 392 11.58 -13.35 6.15
C ILE A 392 10.18 -13.96 6.20
N HIS A 393 9.88 -14.85 5.26
CA HIS A 393 8.63 -15.59 5.23
C HIS A 393 8.86 -17.02 5.75
N HIS A 394 8.27 -17.35 6.90
CA HIS A 394 8.31 -18.68 7.51
C HIS A 394 6.90 -19.21 7.73
N ASN A 395 6.56 -20.40 7.21
CA ASN A 395 5.28 -21.08 7.51
C ASN A 395 4.00 -20.24 7.30
N GLY A 396 4.01 -19.26 6.40
CA GLY A 396 2.87 -18.37 6.27
C GLY A 396 2.82 -17.27 7.35
N THR A 397 3.96 -16.93 7.99
CA THR A 397 4.26 -15.70 8.76
C THR A 397 5.38 -14.85 8.10
N ALA A 398 5.12 -13.58 7.78
CA ALA A 398 6.10 -12.60 7.33
C ALA A 398 6.57 -11.86 8.57
N GLU A 399 7.85 -11.99 8.90
CA GLU A 399 8.46 -11.38 10.06
C GLU A 399 9.56 -10.44 9.59
N ILE A 400 9.71 -9.29 10.25
CA ILE A 400 10.84 -8.40 9.98
C ILE A 400 12.11 -9.21 10.16
N ASP A 401 13.00 -9.16 9.16
CA ASP A 401 14.29 -9.84 9.25
C ASP A 401 15.21 -9.11 10.23
N THR A 402 15.08 -9.44 11.51
CA THR A 402 15.94 -8.88 12.56
C THR A 402 17.42 -9.24 12.37
N GLY A 403 17.72 -10.31 11.62
CA GLY A 403 19.08 -10.69 11.22
C GLY A 403 19.66 -9.80 10.11
N SER A 404 18.81 -9.04 9.42
CA SER A 404 19.20 -8.08 8.39
C SER A 404 19.42 -6.65 8.91
N TYR A 405 19.36 -6.43 10.22
CA TYR A 405 19.78 -5.16 10.84
C TYR A 405 21.30 -5.02 10.80
N GLY A 406 21.76 -3.82 10.47
CA GLY A 406 23.19 -3.49 10.38
C GLY A 406 23.60 -2.44 11.40
N THR A 407 24.83 -2.53 11.90
CA THR A 407 25.41 -1.46 12.75
C THR A 407 26.18 -0.47 11.88
N GLY A 408 25.59 0.70 11.66
CA GLY A 408 26.21 1.80 10.94
C GLY A 408 27.06 2.68 11.86
N TYR A 409 28.30 2.94 11.46
CA TYR A 409 29.17 3.88 12.17
C TYR A 409 28.99 5.30 11.63
N LEU A 410 29.12 6.29 12.52
CA LEU A 410 28.90 7.70 12.20
C LEU A 410 30.17 8.51 12.51
N THR A 411 30.17 9.79 12.12
CA THR A 411 31.31 10.69 12.30
C THR A 411 31.52 11.21 13.72
N GLY A 412 30.61 10.90 14.67
CA GLY A 412 30.73 11.32 16.07
C GLY A 412 31.82 10.56 16.82
N HIS A 413 32.79 11.26 17.39
CA HIS A 413 33.88 10.68 18.18
C HIS A 413 33.43 10.30 19.61
N GLY A 414 33.66 9.04 19.99
CA GLY A 414 33.93 8.59 21.38
C GLY A 414 32.74 8.54 22.35
N ASP A 415 32.50 7.36 22.94
CA ASP A 415 31.65 7.04 24.11
C ASP A 415 30.28 7.75 24.26
N ALA A 416 29.75 8.36 23.19
CA ALA A 416 28.36 8.78 23.14
C ALA A 416 27.50 7.52 23.01
N ALA A 417 26.60 7.34 23.98
CA ALA A 417 25.71 6.20 24.11
C ALA A 417 25.19 5.71 22.75
N ARG A 418 25.14 4.39 22.55
CA ARG A 418 24.35 3.79 21.46
C ARG A 418 22.99 4.48 21.50
N THR A 419 22.56 5.09 20.39
CA THR A 419 21.13 5.32 20.19
C THR A 419 20.53 3.94 20.02
N ALA A 420 20.21 3.30 21.14
CA ALA A 420 19.42 2.09 21.16
C ALA A 420 18.03 2.49 20.66
N ARG A 421 17.70 2.10 19.43
CA ARG A 421 16.34 1.62 19.21
C ARG A 421 16.27 0.30 19.96
N SER A 422 15.38 0.18 20.93
CA SER A 422 14.99 -1.14 21.44
C SER A 422 14.66 -1.99 20.22
N ALA A 423 15.26 -3.17 20.13
CA ALA A 423 14.74 -4.22 19.26
C ALA A 423 13.34 -4.53 19.80
N TYR A 424 12.32 -3.84 19.29
CA TYR A 424 10.96 -4.03 19.74
C TYR A 424 10.50 -5.38 19.22
N SER A 425 10.18 -6.28 20.12
CA SER A 425 9.36 -7.46 19.83
C SER A 425 7.94 -6.95 19.60
N ILE A 426 7.49 -6.96 18.35
CA ILE A 426 6.20 -6.40 17.93
C ILE A 426 5.13 -7.51 17.97
N PRO A 427 4.04 -7.36 18.74
CA PRO A 427 2.84 -8.16 18.57
C PRO A 427 2.01 -7.61 17.40
N PHE A 428 1.98 -8.40 16.33
CA PHE A 428 1.23 -8.25 15.07
C PHE A 428 -0.19 -7.67 15.22
N ARG A 429 -0.41 -6.43 14.77
CA ARG A 429 -1.71 -5.78 14.51
C ARG A 429 -1.56 -4.61 13.49
N TYR A 430 -1.88 -4.83 12.20
CA TYR A 430 -1.87 -3.84 11.10
C TYR A 430 -3.13 -3.00 10.98
N PRO A 431 -3.14 -1.66 11.15
CA PRO A 431 -4.03 -0.63 10.54
C PRO A 431 -3.71 0.07 9.23
N VAL A 432 -4.76 0.46 8.49
CA VAL A 432 -4.71 1.48 7.43
C VAL A 432 -5.49 2.73 7.89
N ASP A 433 -4.78 3.87 7.92
CA ASP A 433 -5.04 5.21 8.50
C ASP A 433 -5.22 5.32 10.03
N PRO A 434 -4.80 6.44 10.67
CA PRO A 434 -3.66 6.63 11.57
C PRO A 434 -3.75 5.89 12.93
N ARG A 435 -4.61 4.86 13.06
CA ARG A 435 -4.86 4.10 14.27
C ARG A 435 -5.64 2.77 14.22
N GLY A 436 -6.15 2.21 13.11
CA GLY A 436 -6.97 0.97 13.22
C GLY A 436 -7.02 -0.01 12.02
N LEU A 437 -7.12 -1.33 12.28
CA LEU A 437 -6.57 -2.44 11.47
C LEU A 437 -6.99 -2.61 9.98
N ASN A 438 -6.12 -3.12 9.08
CA ASN A 438 -6.37 -4.08 8.00
C ASN A 438 -6.60 -5.47 8.63
N SER A 439 -7.83 -5.75 9.02
CA SER A 439 -8.18 -6.94 9.81
C SER A 439 -8.61 -8.11 8.93
N GLN A 440 -7.63 -8.73 8.29
CA GLN A 440 -7.67 -10.18 8.17
C GLN A 440 -6.48 -10.77 8.91
N LYS A 441 -6.75 -11.74 9.78
CA LYS A 441 -5.78 -12.78 10.07
C LYS A 441 -5.38 -13.44 8.74
N GLY A 442 -4.24 -13.06 8.17
CA GLY A 442 -3.46 -14.01 7.36
C GLY A 442 -3.28 -13.74 5.87
N ILE A 443 -3.45 -12.52 5.34
CA ILE A 443 -2.87 -12.17 4.03
C ILE A 443 -1.61 -11.36 4.30
N GLN A 444 -0.50 -12.07 4.46
CA GLN A 444 0.78 -11.44 4.71
C GLN A 444 1.50 -11.16 3.40
N SER A 445 2.21 -10.03 3.36
CA SER A 445 3.03 -9.61 2.23
C SER A 445 3.88 -10.76 1.69
N GLY A 446 3.97 -10.87 0.37
CA GLY A 446 4.91 -11.77 -0.29
C GLY A 446 4.73 -13.26 -0.04
N GLN A 447 3.63 -13.68 0.58
CA GLN A 447 3.37 -15.08 0.82
C GLN A 447 2.59 -15.76 -0.30
N ALA A 448 2.90 -17.03 -0.50
CA ALA A 448 2.14 -17.88 -1.38
C ALA A 448 0.77 -18.17 -0.74
N ILE A 449 -0.27 -17.54 -1.25
CA ILE A 449 -1.64 -17.78 -0.82
C ILE A 449 -2.29 -18.73 -1.82
N PRO A 450 -2.93 -19.83 -1.37
CA PRO A 450 -3.68 -20.69 -2.27
C PRO A 450 -4.66 -19.84 -3.08
N LEU A 451 -4.67 -20.05 -4.39
CA LEU A 451 -5.73 -19.54 -5.23
C LEU A 451 -7.04 -20.16 -4.74
N PRO A 452 -8.00 -19.33 -4.36
CA PRO A 452 -9.33 -19.83 -4.03
C PRO A 452 -9.92 -20.52 -5.27
N ALA A 453 -10.70 -21.56 -5.02
CA ALA A 453 -11.38 -22.30 -6.08
C ALA A 453 -12.34 -21.34 -6.79
N ARG A 454 -12.02 -20.99 -8.04
CA ARG A 454 -12.98 -20.39 -8.96
C ARG A 454 -13.78 -21.53 -9.57
N GLU A 455 -15.06 -21.63 -9.25
CA GLU A 455 -15.99 -22.46 -10.04
C GLU A 455 -16.42 -21.72 -11.30
#